data_AF-H2CH89-F1
#
_entry.id   AF-H2CH89-F1
#
_cell.length_a   1.000
_cell.length_b   1.000
_cell.length_c   1.000
_cell.angle_alpha   90.00
_cell.angle_beta   90.00
_cell.angle_gamma   90.00
#
_symmetry.space_group_name_H-M   'P 1'
#
loop_
_entity.id
_entity.type
_entity.pdbx_description
1 polymer ?
#
loop_
_entity_poly.entity_id
_entity_poly.type
_entity_poly.pdbx_seq_one_letter_code
_entity_poly.pdbx_strand_id
1 'polypeptide(L)'
;MSDRIRKIQESLKKGSGNGDEITAAIAYVPLFGWAYAITKDDDFTRFHALQARDLNLAIVVIYLIVWFVENFPLTSWLFGANRFLNPISQALWVVSLLGYLGCSAYAAYRAIMDERWSVPFIEEVRDRVQKILRREK
;
A
#
# COMPACT_ATOMS: atom_id res chain seq x y z
N MET A 1 -14.51 28.58 -6.10
CA MET A 1 -13.86 27.42 -5.44
C MET A 1 -14.88 26.37 -5.01
N SER A 2 -16.05 26.78 -4.50
CA SER A 2 -17.19 25.90 -4.17
C SER A 2 -17.68 25.03 -5.34
N ASP A 3 -17.70 25.55 -6.56
CA ASP A 3 -18.19 24.77 -7.72
C ASP A 3 -17.31 23.58 -8.06
N ARG A 4 -15.99 23.66 -7.84
CA ARG A 4 -15.10 22.49 -8.03
C ARG A 4 -15.35 21.44 -6.95
N ILE A 5 -15.54 21.87 -5.71
CA ILE A 5 -15.87 20.99 -4.59
C ILE A 5 -17.22 20.31 -4.82
N ARG A 6 -18.22 21.06 -5.30
CA ARG A 6 -19.55 20.53 -5.63
C ARG A 6 -19.52 19.58 -6.81
N LYS A 7 -18.71 19.87 -7.84
CA LYS A 7 -18.53 18.96 -8.99
C LYS A 7 -17.86 17.67 -8.56
N ILE A 8 -16.85 17.74 -7.68
CA ILE A 8 -16.21 16.55 -7.08
C ILE A 8 -17.24 15.77 -6.25
N GLN A 9 -18.04 16.43 -5.41
CA GLN A 9 -19.12 15.78 -4.66
C GLN A 9 -20.21 15.16 -5.55
N GLU A 10 -20.61 15.83 -6.62
CA GLU A 10 -21.58 15.31 -7.60
C GLU A 10 -21.01 14.16 -8.41
N SER A 11 -19.69 14.15 -8.67
CA SER A 11 -18.98 13.03 -9.31
C SER A 11 -18.96 11.81 -8.38
N LEU A 12 -18.56 12.01 -7.12
CA LEU A 12 -18.57 11.00 -6.05
C LEU A 12 -19.97 10.45 -5.76
N LYS A 13 -21.01 11.29 -5.94
CA LYS A 13 -22.41 10.87 -5.75
C LYS A 13 -22.99 10.16 -6.97
N LYS A 14 -22.46 10.41 -8.17
CA LYS A 14 -22.84 9.72 -9.43
C LYS A 14 -22.15 8.37 -9.61
N GLY A 15 -21.01 8.16 -8.98
CA GLY A 15 -20.25 6.90 -8.96
C GLY A 15 -20.82 5.78 -8.07
N SER A 16 -21.82 6.11 -7.25
CA SER A 16 -22.57 5.20 -6.36
C SER A 16 -23.38 4.08 -7.06
N GLY A 17 -23.08 3.76 -8.32
CA GLY A 17 -23.73 2.68 -9.06
C GLY A 17 -23.17 1.28 -8.79
N ASN A 18 -21.93 1.17 -8.31
CA ASN A 18 -21.23 -0.13 -8.16
C ASN A 18 -20.34 -0.30 -6.90
N GLY A 19 -20.23 0.71 -6.02
CA GLY A 19 -19.52 0.59 -4.75
C GLY A 19 -19.25 1.93 -4.06
N ASP A 20 -18.81 1.90 -2.80
CA ASP A 20 -18.48 3.11 -2.02
C ASP A 20 -17.05 3.58 -2.34
N GLU A 21 -16.91 4.34 -3.43
CA GLU A 21 -15.64 4.86 -3.97
C GLU A 21 -14.79 5.61 -2.92
N ILE A 22 -15.46 6.34 -2.03
CA ILE A 22 -14.80 7.09 -0.96
C ILE A 22 -14.22 6.10 0.05
N THR A 23 -14.97 5.06 0.43
CA THR A 23 -14.44 4.03 1.32
C THR A 23 -13.32 3.22 0.66
N ALA A 24 -13.39 2.98 -0.66
CA ALA A 24 -12.32 2.34 -1.42
C ALA A 24 -11.04 3.20 -1.45
N ALA A 25 -11.15 4.53 -1.56
CA ALA A 25 -10.01 5.43 -1.47
C ALA A 25 -9.43 5.49 -0.04
N ILE A 26 -10.30 5.51 0.98
CA ILE A 26 -9.90 5.47 2.40
C ILE A 26 -9.11 4.19 2.72
N ALA A 27 -9.34 3.09 2.00
CA ALA A 27 -8.57 1.86 2.16
C ALA A 27 -7.05 2.08 2.07
N TYR A 28 -6.60 3.01 1.23
CA TYR A 28 -5.20 3.32 1.01
C TYR A 28 -4.60 4.28 2.05
N VAL A 29 -5.38 4.73 3.04
CA VAL A 29 -4.83 5.48 4.18
C VAL A 29 -3.83 4.57 4.91
N PRO A 30 -2.58 5.02 5.11
CA PRO A 30 -1.55 4.16 5.67
C PRO A 30 -1.92 3.52 6.99
N LEU A 31 -1.43 2.30 7.17
CA LEU A 31 -1.54 1.45 8.37
C LEU A 31 -2.94 0.94 8.69
N PHE A 32 -3.99 1.78 8.62
CA PHE A 32 -5.30 1.43 9.16
C PHE A 32 -6.48 1.54 8.18
N GLY A 33 -6.33 2.23 7.04
CA GLY A 33 -7.42 2.47 6.10
C GLY A 33 -8.09 1.19 5.61
N TRP A 34 -7.26 0.20 5.28
CA TRP A 34 -7.71 -1.09 4.77
C TRP A 34 -8.52 -1.91 5.79
N ALA A 35 -8.25 -1.76 7.09
CA ALA A 35 -8.95 -2.49 8.15
C ALA A 35 -10.40 -2.02 8.30
N TYR A 36 -10.68 -0.75 8.02
CA TYR A 36 -12.05 -0.22 7.96
C TYR A 36 -12.74 -0.57 6.64
N ALA A 37 -12.01 -0.52 5.52
CA ALA A 37 -12.60 -0.81 4.21
C ALA A 37 -12.95 -2.29 4.01
N ILE A 38 -12.24 -3.22 4.66
CA ILE A 38 -12.48 -4.67 4.50
C ILE A 38 -13.79 -5.14 5.16
N THR A 39 -14.36 -4.37 6.08
CA THR A 39 -15.63 -4.70 6.75
C THR A 39 -16.85 -4.30 5.90
N LYS A 40 -16.65 -3.77 4.70
CA LYS A 40 -17.73 -3.44 3.77
C LYS A 40 -18.06 -4.65 2.91
N ASP A 41 -19.34 -4.91 2.71
CA ASP A 41 -19.85 -6.02 1.88
C ASP A 41 -19.72 -5.77 0.36
N ASP A 42 -19.29 -4.57 -0.01
CA ASP A 42 -19.13 -4.15 -1.40
C ASP A 42 -17.86 -4.77 -2.03
N ASP A 43 -18.03 -5.53 -3.13
CA ASP A 43 -16.94 -6.22 -3.82
C ASP A 43 -15.85 -5.26 -4.33
N PHE A 44 -16.24 -4.06 -4.78
CA PHE A 44 -15.31 -3.04 -5.24
C PHE A 44 -14.43 -2.53 -4.09
N THR A 45 -15.07 -2.13 -3.00
CA THR A 45 -14.38 -1.68 -1.78
C THR A 45 -13.49 -2.77 -1.21
N ARG A 46 -13.95 -4.03 -1.24
CA ARG A 46 -13.20 -5.18 -0.74
C ARG A 46 -11.95 -5.47 -1.58
N PHE A 47 -12.02 -5.30 -2.90
CA PHE A 47 -10.85 -5.40 -3.77
C PHE A 47 -9.77 -4.38 -3.39
N HIS A 48 -10.16 -3.10 -3.27
CA HIS A 48 -9.24 -2.02 -2.90
C HIS A 48 -8.71 -2.19 -1.46
N ALA A 49 -9.53 -2.70 -0.53
CA ALA A 49 -9.12 -3.03 0.83
C ALA A 49 -8.06 -4.13 0.89
N LEU A 50 -8.25 -5.23 0.15
CA LEU A 50 -7.27 -6.32 0.09
C LEU A 50 -5.96 -5.85 -0.55
N GLN A 51 -6.03 -5.05 -1.61
CA GLN A 51 -4.84 -4.50 -2.24
C GLN A 51 -4.09 -3.53 -1.31
N ALA A 52 -4.80 -2.64 -0.63
CA ALA A 52 -4.20 -1.72 0.33
C ALA A 52 -3.59 -2.46 1.54
N ARG A 53 -4.21 -3.55 2.00
CA ARG A 53 -3.62 -4.45 3.01
C ARG A 53 -2.29 -5.02 2.52
N ASP A 54 -2.25 -5.58 1.32
CA ASP A 54 -1.04 -6.21 0.78
C ASP A 54 0.09 -5.17 0.61
N LEU A 55 -0.24 -3.95 0.18
CA LEU A 55 0.70 -2.84 0.09
C LEU A 55 1.22 -2.39 1.48
N ASN A 56 0.35 -2.33 2.48
CA ASN A 56 0.75 -2.07 3.87
C ASN A 56 1.64 -3.19 4.44
N LEU A 57 1.32 -4.45 4.14
CA LEU A 57 2.13 -5.58 4.58
C LEU A 57 3.51 -5.56 3.91
N ALA A 58 3.59 -5.18 2.63
CA ALA A 58 4.85 -5.03 1.92
C ALA A 58 5.76 -3.97 2.56
N ILE A 59 5.24 -2.79 2.91
CA ILE A 59 6.06 -1.75 3.55
C ILE A 59 6.50 -2.15 4.97
N VAL A 60 5.67 -2.88 5.72
CA VAL A 60 6.05 -3.44 7.03
C VAL A 60 7.19 -4.45 6.88
N VAL A 61 7.13 -5.33 5.88
CA VAL A 61 8.22 -6.28 5.61
C VAL A 61 9.52 -5.56 5.24
N ILE A 62 9.47 -4.55 4.37
CA ILE A 62 10.64 -3.75 4.02
C ILE A 62 11.20 -3.04 5.25
N TYR A 63 10.34 -2.45 6.09
CA TYR A 63 10.74 -1.84 7.35
C TYR A 63 11.48 -2.84 8.25
N LEU A 64 10.95 -4.04 8.42
CA LEU A 64 11.59 -5.08 9.24
C LEU A 64 12.94 -5.53 8.66
N ILE A 65 13.06 -5.62 7.33
CA ILE A 65 14.34 -5.94 6.67
C ILE A 65 15.37 -4.83 6.94
N VAL A 66 15.01 -3.57 6.72
CA VAL A 66 15.89 -2.42 6.97
C VAL A 66 16.28 -2.37 8.44
N TRP A 67 15.30 -2.48 9.34
CA TRP A 67 15.53 -2.48 10.78
C TRP A 67 16.46 -3.62 11.20
N PHE A 68 16.26 -4.83 10.67
CA PHE A 68 17.11 -5.98 10.95
C PHE A 68 18.54 -5.74 10.47
N VAL A 69 18.73 -5.25 9.24
CA VAL A 69 20.06 -4.95 8.69
C VAL A 69 20.79 -3.91 9.56
N GLU A 70 20.10 -2.90 10.06
CA GLU A 70 20.68 -1.83 10.88
C GLU A 70 20.96 -2.24 12.33
N ASN A 71 20.15 -3.12 12.93
CA ASN A 71 20.22 -3.44 14.37
C ASN A 71 20.82 -4.81 14.67
N PHE A 72 20.86 -5.73 13.71
CA PHE A 72 21.34 -7.08 13.95
C PHE A 72 22.87 -7.10 14.15
N PRO A 73 23.40 -7.74 15.22
CA PRO A 73 24.83 -7.63 15.58
C PRO A 73 25.83 -7.97 14.46
N LEU A 74 25.47 -8.89 13.56
CA LEU A 74 26.31 -9.34 12.45
C LEU A 74 26.31 -8.38 11.25
N THR A 75 25.33 -7.48 11.13
CA THR A 75 25.19 -6.54 10.00
C THR A 75 25.25 -5.07 10.43
N SER A 76 24.93 -4.77 11.68
CA SER A 76 24.89 -3.42 12.26
C SER A 76 26.27 -2.75 12.29
N TRP A 77 27.36 -3.51 12.26
CA TRP A 77 28.71 -2.96 12.13
C TRP A 77 28.97 -2.30 10.76
N LEU A 78 28.23 -2.72 9.72
CA LEU A 78 28.30 -2.17 8.35
C LEU A 78 27.21 -1.13 8.10
N PHE A 79 25.98 -1.36 8.58
CA PHE A 79 24.79 -0.58 8.23
C PHE A 79 24.19 0.24 9.39
N GLY A 80 24.71 0.12 10.62
CA GLY A 80 24.18 0.86 11.77
C GLY A 80 24.32 2.39 11.63
N ALA A 81 23.59 3.15 12.45
CA ALA A 81 23.35 4.60 12.31
C ALA A 81 24.60 5.49 12.07
N ASN A 82 25.78 5.07 12.50
CA ASN A 82 27.05 5.81 12.33
C ASN A 82 28.05 5.13 11.38
N ARG A 83 27.57 4.25 10.49
CA ARG A 83 28.42 3.44 9.60
C ARG A 83 28.31 3.89 8.15
N PHE A 84 29.36 3.60 7.38
CA PHE A 84 29.52 4.07 6.00
C PHE A 84 28.42 3.58 5.04
N LEU A 85 27.83 2.40 5.26
CA LEU A 85 26.76 1.87 4.41
C LEU A 85 25.35 2.22 4.90
N ASN A 86 25.21 2.92 6.02
CA ASN A 86 23.91 3.40 6.52
C ASN A 86 23.14 4.25 5.48
N PRO A 87 23.77 5.14 4.69
CA PRO A 87 23.07 5.88 3.65
C PRO A 87 22.38 4.97 2.62
N ILE A 88 22.86 3.74 2.43
CA ILE A 88 22.25 2.76 1.51
C ILE A 88 20.96 2.19 2.10
N SER A 89 20.97 1.79 3.38
CA SER A 89 19.76 1.30 4.05
C SER A 89 18.70 2.41 4.17
N GLN A 90 19.14 3.63 4.45
CA GLN A 90 18.28 4.81 4.48
C GLN A 90 17.73 5.16 3.09
N ALA A 91 18.54 5.11 2.03
CA ALA A 91 18.06 5.33 0.67
C ALA A 91 17.04 4.27 0.26
N LEU A 92 17.28 2.99 0.58
CA LEU A 92 16.34 1.90 0.34
C LEU A 92 15.00 2.17 1.06
N TRP A 93 15.05 2.60 2.32
CA TRP A 93 13.86 2.94 3.09
C TRP A 93 13.09 4.11 2.48
N VAL A 94 13.77 5.21 2.16
CA VAL A 94 13.15 6.42 1.58
C VAL A 94 12.53 6.11 0.21
N VAL A 95 13.25 5.41 -0.67
CA VAL A 95 12.72 5.02 -1.98
C VAL A 95 11.51 4.10 -1.84
N SER A 96 11.56 3.14 -0.91
CA SER A 96 10.44 2.25 -0.64
C SER A 96 9.22 3.00 -0.11
N LEU A 97 9.43 3.98 0.76
CA LEU A 97 8.38 4.81 1.34
C LEU A 97 7.74 5.73 0.28
N LEU A 98 8.55 6.34 -0.58
CA LEU A 98 8.06 7.12 -1.72
C LEU A 98 7.29 6.26 -2.72
N GLY A 99 7.80 5.06 -3.02
CA GLY A 99 7.11 4.09 -3.87
C GLY A 99 5.77 3.65 -3.27
N TYR A 100 5.75 3.36 -1.97
CA TYR A 100 4.55 3.03 -1.21
C TYR A 100 3.51 4.16 -1.28
N LEU A 101 3.90 5.40 -0.93
CA LEU A 101 2.99 6.54 -0.96
C LEU A 101 2.50 6.84 -2.37
N GLY A 102 3.37 6.74 -3.38
CA GLY A 102 3.02 6.91 -4.78
C GLY A 102 2.00 5.87 -5.25
N CYS A 103 2.22 4.59 -4.91
CA CYS A 103 1.29 3.52 -5.23
C CYS A 103 -0.04 3.69 -4.50
N SER A 104 -0.03 4.01 -3.20
CA SER A 104 -1.24 4.28 -2.42
C SER A 104 -2.05 5.45 -2.99
N ALA A 105 -1.39 6.57 -3.31
CA ALA A 105 -2.06 7.74 -3.87
C ALA A 105 -2.61 7.47 -5.26
N TYR A 106 -1.87 6.77 -6.11
CA TYR A 106 -2.31 6.43 -7.46
C TYR A 106 -3.46 5.42 -7.45
N ALA A 107 -3.39 4.41 -6.59
CA ALA A 107 -4.45 3.43 -6.43
C ALA A 107 -5.72 4.06 -5.80
N ALA A 108 -5.57 4.98 -4.85
CA ALA A 108 -6.68 5.78 -4.33
C ALA A 108 -7.30 6.68 -5.42
N TYR A 109 -6.48 7.29 -6.29
CA TYR A 109 -6.99 8.06 -7.43
C TYR A 109 -7.78 7.20 -8.41
N ARG A 110 -7.31 5.98 -8.71
CA ARG A 110 -8.03 5.02 -9.55
C ARG A 110 -9.33 4.54 -8.89
N ALA A 111 -9.32 4.32 -7.57
CA ALA A 111 -10.54 3.99 -6.81
C ALA A 111 -11.60 5.09 -6.89
N ILE A 112 -11.18 6.37 -6.87
CA ILE A 112 -12.09 7.52 -7.06
C ILE A 112 -12.64 7.61 -8.49
N MET A 113 -11.92 7.05 -9.47
CA MET A 113 -12.36 6.98 -10.88
C MET A 113 -13.21 5.75 -11.18
N ASP A 114 -13.66 5.00 -10.16
CA ASP A 114 -14.40 3.73 -10.29
C ASP A 114 -13.64 2.66 -11.10
N GLU A 115 -12.30 2.72 -11.08
CA GLU A 115 -11.45 1.78 -11.81
C GLU A 115 -10.83 0.73 -10.88
N ARG A 116 -11.14 -0.54 -11.15
CA ARG A 116 -10.46 -1.70 -10.54
C ARG A 116 -9.06 -1.88 -11.12
N TRP A 117 -8.14 -1.01 -10.70
CA TRP A 117 -6.75 -1.11 -11.09
C TRP A 117 -5.95 -1.99 -10.11
N SER A 118 -5.41 -3.09 -10.61
CA SER A 118 -4.45 -3.91 -9.88
C SER A 118 -3.06 -3.26 -9.92
N VAL A 119 -2.45 -2.97 -8.77
CA VAL A 119 -1.05 -2.51 -8.75
C VAL A 119 -0.19 -3.59 -9.44
N PRO A 120 0.48 -3.28 -10.56
CA PRO A 120 1.38 -4.22 -11.20
C PRO A 120 2.48 -4.61 -10.20
N PHE A 121 3.01 -5.83 -10.32
CA PHE A 121 3.98 -6.44 -9.39
C PHE A 121 3.43 -6.97 -8.05
N ILE A 122 2.35 -6.41 -7.47
CA ILE A 122 1.78 -6.98 -6.22
C ILE A 122 1.30 -8.41 -6.44
N GLU A 123 0.63 -8.68 -7.56
CA GLU A 123 0.15 -10.04 -7.87
C GLU A 123 1.31 -11.01 -8.08
N GLU A 124 2.35 -10.61 -8.80
CA GLU A 124 3.52 -11.46 -9.02
C GLU A 124 4.28 -11.74 -7.72
N VAL A 125 4.42 -10.73 -6.85
CA VAL A 125 5.01 -10.89 -5.51
C VAL A 125 4.16 -11.82 -4.65
N ARG A 126 2.84 -11.64 -4.63
CA ARG A 126 1.90 -12.50 -3.90
C ARG A 126 2.00 -13.95 -4.35
N ASP A 127 2.02 -14.17 -5.66
CA ASP A 127 2.09 -15.51 -6.24
C ASP A 127 3.45 -16.18 -5.93
N ARG A 128 4.55 -15.42 -5.96
CA ARG A 128 5.87 -15.92 -5.52
C ARG A 128 5.89 -16.28 -4.04
N VAL A 129 5.34 -15.43 -3.17
CA VAL A 129 5.26 -15.69 -1.72
C VAL A 129 4.40 -16.92 -1.44
N GLN A 130 3.23 -17.04 -2.08
CA GLN A 130 2.37 -18.22 -1.94
C GLN A 130 3.05 -19.50 -2.43
N LYS A 131 3.82 -19.43 -3.52
CA LYS A 131 4.57 -20.58 -4.04
C LYS A 131 5.68 -21.03 -3.09
N ILE A 132 6.35 -20.09 -2.41
CA ILE A 132 7.34 -20.41 -1.37
C ILE A 132 6.65 -21.06 -0.17
N LEU A 133 5.58 -20.46 0.34
CA LEU A 133 4.84 -20.98 1.49
C LEU A 133 4.19 -22.35 1.22
N ARG A 134 3.70 -22.59 0.00
CA ARG A 134 3.14 -23.90 -0.39
C ARG A 134 4.18 -24.97 -0.64
N ARG A 135 5.45 -24.61 -0.90
CA ARG A 135 6.54 -25.58 -1.04
C ARG A 135 6.99 -26.17 0.30
N GLU A 136 6.62 -25.55 1.41
CA GLU A 136 6.92 -26.04 2.76
C GLU A 136 5.77 -26.85 3.40
N LYS A 137 4.72 -27.20 2.64
CA LYS A 137 3.67 -28.15 3.04
C LYS A 137 3.77 -29.43 2.21
#